data_AF-A0A1M6QYW6-F1
#
_entry.id   AF-A0A1M6QYW6-F1
#
_cell.length_a   1.000
_cell.length_b   1.000
_cell.length_c   1.000
_cell.angle_alpha   90.00
_cell.angle_beta   90.00
_cell.angle_gamma   90.00
#
_symmetry.space_group_name_H-M   'P 1'
#
loop_
_entity.id
_entity.type
_entity.pdbx_description
1 polymer ?
#
loop_
_entity_poly.entity_id
_entity_poly.type
_entity_poly.pdbx_seq_one_letter_code
_entity_poly.pdbx_strand_id
1 'polypeptide(L)'
;MIESIILGLLQGLAEFLPISSSGHLVLGKELLGMEEAGMFFDIMLHAGTLLSIFVVFRKKIVDMIVGCIRRDKTQLKEVGYIVLASIPTAIIGIGFKKPLESLFENPRAVCCALLVTATLLFVSQWGKTGSKHPECEGVQMNWWRALVTGVVQGIACIPGISRSGSTISGMIFLGVNRKYAGEFSFLMSIPAVGGAALLDVIKWVKCQDPETVARYAIEKPEKALACADASGFTPELLVGMIVAFIFGIIALKWLMAFVQKGKFHYFSYYLWAAGILGLIFIK
;
A
#
# COMPACT_ATOMS: atom_id res chain seq x y z
N MET A 1 19.07 1.86 15.10
CA MET A 1 18.06 1.34 16.06
C MET A 1 16.83 2.24 16.22
N ILE A 2 16.95 3.47 16.76
CA ILE A 2 15.79 4.38 16.94
C ILE A 2 15.11 4.69 15.61
N GLU A 3 15.90 5.06 14.60
CA GLU A 3 15.41 5.31 13.25
C GLU A 3 14.67 4.10 12.67
N SER A 4 15.19 2.89 12.85
CA SER A 4 14.56 1.65 12.41
C SER A 4 13.20 1.41 13.07
N ILE A 5 13.04 1.79 14.34
CA ILE A 5 11.76 1.74 15.06
C ILE A 5 10.79 2.78 14.48
N ILE A 6 11.25 4.00 14.21
CA ILE A 6 10.42 5.07 13.65
C ILE A 6 9.94 4.69 12.25
N LEU A 7 10.84 4.25 11.37
CA LEU A 7 10.52 3.81 10.02
C LEU A 7 9.62 2.56 10.03
N GLY A 8 9.89 1.60 10.92
CA GLY A 8 9.03 0.44 11.10
C GLY A 8 7.61 0.83 11.54
N LEU A 9 7.49 1.76 12.49
CA LEU A 9 6.20 2.27 12.96
C LEU A 9 5.47 3.02 11.84
N LEU A 10 6.18 3.89 11.11
CA LEU A 10 5.62 4.67 10.01
C LEU A 10 5.12 3.73 8.91
N GLN A 11 5.93 2.76 8.46
CA GLN A 11 5.50 1.77 7.47
C GLN A 11 4.31 0.95 7.98
N GLY A 12 4.40 0.41 9.20
CA GLY A 12 3.35 -0.42 9.78
C GLY A 12 2.00 0.29 9.86
N LEU A 13 1.99 1.58 10.20
CA LEU A 13 0.78 2.39 10.22
C LEU A 13 0.34 2.81 8.81
N ALA A 14 1.23 3.44 8.05
CA ALA A 14 0.87 4.13 6.81
C ALA A 14 0.60 3.20 5.63
N GLU A 15 1.11 1.96 5.64
CA GLU A 15 0.83 0.98 4.59
C GLU A 15 -0.66 0.59 4.57
N PHE A 16 -1.28 0.53 5.75
CA PHE A 16 -2.68 0.14 5.87
C PHE A 16 -3.62 1.31 6.03
N LEU A 17 -3.27 2.29 6.86
CA LEU A 17 -4.10 3.46 7.06
C LEU A 17 -4.27 4.22 5.74
N PRO A 18 -5.43 4.87 5.54
CA PRO A 18 -5.72 5.53 4.28
C PRO A 18 -5.00 6.90 4.22
N ILE A 19 -3.70 6.93 4.48
CA ILE A 19 -2.88 8.13 4.60
C ILE A 19 -1.71 8.18 3.61
N SER A 20 -1.54 7.14 2.76
CA SER A 20 -0.45 7.00 1.79
C SER A 20 0.94 6.85 2.42
N SER A 21 1.43 5.60 2.53
CA SER A 21 2.81 5.29 2.97
C SER A 21 3.85 5.99 2.12
N SER A 22 3.75 5.88 0.80
CA SER A 22 4.66 6.53 -0.15
C SER A 22 4.70 8.05 0.01
N GLY A 23 3.56 8.70 0.27
CA GLY A 23 3.53 10.14 0.49
C GLY A 23 4.29 10.58 1.74
N HIS A 24 4.13 9.84 2.84
CA HIS A 24 4.82 10.14 4.09
C HIS A 24 6.32 9.93 4.01
N LEU A 25 6.77 8.93 3.25
CA LEU A 25 8.19 8.71 3.00
C LEU A 25 8.82 9.88 2.22
N VAL A 26 8.17 10.33 1.14
CA VAL A 26 8.66 11.49 0.35
C VAL A 26 8.69 12.77 1.18
N LEU A 27 7.63 13.04 1.96
CA LEU A 27 7.60 14.24 2.83
C LEU A 27 8.60 14.15 3.98
N GLY A 28 8.82 12.96 4.56
CA GLY A 28 9.82 12.75 5.61
C GLY A 28 11.23 13.02 5.12
N LYS A 29 11.56 12.56 3.91
CA LYS A 29 12.84 12.87 3.26
C LYS A 29 13.04 14.37 3.07
N GLU A 30 12.06 15.06 2.48
CA GLU A 30 12.17 16.48 2.13
C GLU A 30 12.16 17.42 3.35
N LEU A 31 11.27 17.17 4.33
CA LEU A 31 11.06 18.09 5.45
C LEU A 31 11.95 17.80 6.66
N LEU A 32 12.26 16.53 6.90
CA LEU A 32 13.01 16.09 8.09
C LEU A 32 14.43 15.66 7.75
N GLY A 33 14.80 15.66 6.47
CA GLY A 33 16.11 15.17 6.01
C GLY A 33 16.33 13.70 6.35
N MET A 34 15.25 12.91 6.44
CA MET A 34 15.35 11.48 6.71
C MET A 34 16.13 10.81 5.58
N GLU A 35 17.15 10.03 5.93
CA GLU A 35 17.86 9.23 4.95
C GLU A 35 16.92 8.17 4.37
N GLU A 36 17.07 7.88 3.08
CA GLU A 36 16.34 6.75 2.51
C GLU A 36 16.85 5.48 3.17
N ALA A 37 15.90 4.68 3.64
CA ALA A 37 16.21 3.33 4.07
C ALA A 37 16.92 2.59 2.92
N GLY A 38 18.00 1.88 3.26
CA GLY A 38 18.66 1.01 2.29
C GLY A 38 17.67 0.02 1.69
N MET A 39 17.85 -0.34 0.40
CA MET A 39 16.93 -1.20 -0.36
C MET A 39 16.49 -2.45 0.41
N PHE A 40 17.42 -3.09 1.13
CA PHE A 40 17.13 -4.29 1.92
C PHE A 40 16.23 -4.00 3.13
N PHE A 41 16.36 -2.82 3.74
CA PHE A 41 15.50 -2.38 4.84
C PHE A 41 14.05 -2.19 4.38
N ASP A 42 13.83 -1.54 3.25
CA ASP A 42 12.50 -1.41 2.67
C ASP A 42 11.86 -2.77 2.40
N ILE A 43 12.60 -3.73 1.87
CA ILE A 43 12.12 -5.11 1.65
C ILE A 43 11.67 -5.73 2.98
N MET A 44 12.47 -5.59 4.03
CA MET A 44 12.14 -6.12 5.37
C MET A 44 10.89 -5.46 5.97
N LEU A 45 10.73 -4.14 5.78
CA LEU A 45 9.53 -3.43 6.24
C LEU A 45 8.26 -3.87 5.47
N HIS A 46 8.34 -4.05 4.15
CA HIS A 46 7.24 -4.58 3.34
C HIS A 46 6.92 -6.04 3.69
N ALA A 47 7.93 -6.86 3.99
CA ALA A 47 7.71 -8.21 4.48
C ALA A 47 6.97 -8.21 5.82
N GLY A 48 7.37 -7.34 6.75
CA GLY A 48 6.72 -7.18 8.05
C GLY A 48 5.24 -6.82 7.93
N THR A 49 4.90 -5.85 7.09
CA THR A 49 3.50 -5.47 6.84
C THR A 49 2.72 -6.56 6.10
N LEU A 50 3.30 -7.22 5.10
CA LEU A 50 2.66 -8.34 4.42
C LEU A 50 2.31 -9.49 5.39
N LEU A 51 3.19 -9.79 6.34
CA LEU A 51 2.93 -10.74 7.43
C LEU A 51 1.74 -10.30 8.31
N SER A 52 1.56 -8.99 8.54
CA SER A 52 0.38 -8.49 9.28
C SER A 52 -0.92 -8.87 8.59
N ILE A 53 -0.99 -8.79 7.25
CA ILE A 53 -2.17 -9.20 6.47
C ILE A 53 -2.44 -10.69 6.68
N PHE A 54 -1.40 -11.53 6.56
CA PHE A 54 -1.52 -12.97 6.76
C PHE A 54 -2.05 -13.32 8.16
N VAL A 55 -1.59 -12.62 9.21
CA VAL A 55 -2.01 -12.88 10.58
C VAL A 55 -3.44 -12.40 10.86
N VAL A 56 -3.80 -11.21 10.38
CA VAL A 56 -5.13 -10.62 10.60
C VAL A 56 -6.19 -11.36 9.80
N PHE A 57 -5.92 -11.68 8.54
CA PHE A 57 -6.87 -12.35 7.64
C PHE A 57 -6.64 -13.85 7.52
N ARG A 58 -5.90 -14.47 8.46
CA ARG A 58 -5.53 -15.91 8.44
C ARG A 58 -6.68 -16.84 8.11
N LYS A 59 -7.85 -16.62 8.72
CA LYS A 59 -9.03 -17.47 8.50
C LYS A 59 -9.51 -17.39 7.05
N LYS A 60 -9.71 -16.17 6.55
CA LYS A 60 -10.11 -15.94 5.14
C LYS A 60 -9.10 -16.50 4.15
N ILE A 61 -7.81 -16.31 4.42
CA ILE A 61 -6.75 -16.81 3.52
C ILE A 61 -6.74 -18.34 3.50
N VAL A 62 -6.82 -18.99 4.67
CA VAL A 62 -6.93 -20.44 4.77
C VAL A 62 -8.21 -20.94 4.09
N ASP A 63 -9.35 -20.29 4.31
CA ASP A 63 -10.62 -20.63 3.67
C ASP A 63 -10.54 -20.54 2.15
N MET A 64 -9.88 -19.51 1.61
CA MET A 64 -9.62 -19.36 0.17
C MET A 64 -8.71 -20.48 -0.36
N ILE A 65 -7.60 -20.79 0.34
CA ILE A 65 -6.67 -21.85 -0.07
C ILE A 65 -7.35 -23.22 -0.05
N VAL A 66 -8.00 -23.57 1.06
CA VAL A 66 -8.71 -24.84 1.23
C VAL A 66 -9.88 -24.91 0.25
N GLY A 67 -10.58 -23.80 0.01
CA GLY A 67 -11.64 -23.68 -0.97
C GLY A 67 -11.15 -23.96 -2.40
N CYS A 68 -9.98 -23.46 -2.79
CA CYS A 68 -9.36 -23.78 -4.07
C CYS A 68 -9.06 -25.27 -4.21
N ILE A 69 -8.51 -25.91 -3.18
CA ILE A 69 -8.21 -27.35 -3.16
C ILE A 69 -9.51 -28.18 -3.26
N ARG A 70 -10.55 -27.78 -2.52
CA ARG A 70 -11.86 -28.44 -2.51
C ARG A 70 -12.76 -28.05 -3.68
N ARG A 71 -12.31 -27.17 -4.57
CA ARG A 71 -13.08 -26.58 -5.67
C ARG A 71 -14.41 -25.95 -5.22
N ASP A 72 -14.42 -25.32 -4.05
CA ASP A 72 -15.57 -24.55 -3.57
C ASP A 72 -15.82 -23.34 -4.48
N LYS A 73 -17.02 -23.28 -5.08
CA LYS A 73 -17.36 -22.23 -6.06
C LYS A 73 -17.37 -20.82 -5.47
N THR A 74 -17.64 -20.68 -4.17
CA THR A 74 -17.68 -19.37 -3.51
C THR A 74 -16.27 -18.85 -3.31
N GLN A 75 -15.38 -19.68 -2.76
CA GLN A 75 -13.98 -19.31 -2.55
C GLN A 75 -13.22 -19.11 -3.86
N LEU A 76 -13.49 -19.93 -4.88
CA LEU A 76 -12.91 -19.75 -6.21
C LEU A 76 -13.34 -18.42 -6.85
N LYS A 77 -14.59 -17.97 -6.63
CA LYS A 77 -15.05 -16.66 -7.10
C LYS A 77 -14.32 -15.52 -6.40
N GLU A 78 -14.14 -15.60 -5.08
CA GLU A 78 -13.39 -14.59 -4.31
C GLU A 78 -11.93 -14.47 -4.79
N VAL A 79 -11.24 -15.60 -4.96
CA VAL A 79 -9.89 -15.62 -5.54
C VAL A 79 -9.90 -15.09 -6.97
N GLY A 80 -10.90 -15.46 -7.77
CA GLY A 80 -11.08 -14.94 -9.12
C GLY A 80 -11.22 -13.42 -9.16
N TYR A 81 -11.94 -12.82 -8.21
CA TYR A 81 -12.05 -11.36 -8.11
C TYR A 81 -10.72 -10.70 -7.73
N ILE A 82 -9.93 -11.30 -6.83
CA ILE A 82 -8.60 -10.78 -6.47
C ILE A 82 -7.67 -10.81 -7.70
N VAL A 83 -7.66 -11.92 -8.44
CA VAL A 83 -6.87 -12.06 -9.68
C VAL A 83 -7.33 -11.03 -10.71
N LEU A 84 -8.64 -10.93 -10.92
CA LEU A 84 -9.23 -10.01 -11.88
C LEU A 84 -8.91 -8.54 -11.57
N ALA A 85 -8.92 -8.15 -10.30
CA ALA A 85 -8.55 -6.81 -9.86
C ALA A 85 -7.03 -6.57 -9.98
N SER A 86 -6.20 -7.61 -9.84
CA SER A 86 -4.74 -7.49 -9.93
C SER A 86 -4.24 -7.24 -11.35
N ILE A 87 -4.97 -7.71 -12.38
CA ILE A 87 -4.60 -7.54 -13.81
C ILE A 87 -4.44 -6.05 -14.17
N PRO A 88 -5.47 -5.18 -14.05
CA PRO A 88 -5.33 -3.76 -14.38
C PRO A 88 -4.32 -3.05 -13.47
N THR A 89 -4.20 -3.45 -12.19
CA THR A 89 -3.15 -2.91 -11.30
C THR A 89 -1.75 -3.19 -11.85
N ALA A 90 -1.46 -4.43 -12.25
CA ALA A 90 -0.17 -4.80 -12.81
C ALA A 90 0.10 -4.10 -14.15
N ILE A 91 -0.89 -4.01 -15.03
CA ILE A 91 -0.78 -3.30 -16.31
C ILE A 91 -0.41 -1.83 -16.07
N ILE A 92 -1.10 -1.15 -15.15
CA ILE A 92 -0.84 0.26 -14.87
C ILE A 92 0.53 0.42 -14.19
N GLY A 93 0.83 -0.37 -13.16
CA GLY A 93 2.09 -0.28 -12.42
C GLY A 93 3.33 -0.56 -13.27
N ILE A 94 3.25 -1.53 -14.20
CA ILE A 94 4.35 -1.86 -15.11
C ILE A 94 4.39 -0.87 -16.29
N GLY A 95 3.25 -0.59 -16.90
CA GLY A 95 3.15 0.25 -18.10
C GLY A 95 3.51 1.72 -17.85
N PHE A 96 3.17 2.26 -16.68
CA PHE A 96 3.42 3.66 -16.31
C PHE A 96 4.57 3.83 -15.31
N LYS A 97 5.47 2.85 -15.20
CA LYS A 97 6.58 2.87 -14.25
C LYS A 97 7.40 4.17 -14.28
N LYS A 98 7.81 4.64 -15.46
CA LYS A 98 8.63 5.86 -15.60
C LYS A 98 7.91 7.14 -15.14
N PRO A 99 6.67 7.44 -15.59
CA PRO A 99 5.88 8.53 -15.03
C PRO A 99 5.68 8.45 -13.52
N LEU A 100 5.43 7.25 -12.99
CA LEU A 100 5.27 7.04 -11.55
C LEU A 100 6.55 7.41 -10.80
N GLU A 101 7.71 6.91 -11.23
CA GLU A 101 9.03 7.24 -10.66
C GLU A 101 9.29 8.76 -10.67
N SER A 102 8.96 9.46 -11.76
CA SER A 102 9.10 10.93 -11.82
C SER A 102 8.21 11.68 -10.83
N LEU A 103 7.06 11.13 -10.44
CA LEU A 103 6.20 11.72 -9.42
C LEU A 103 6.77 11.54 -8.00
N PHE A 104 7.55 10.48 -7.75
CA PHE A 104 8.25 10.30 -6.46
C PHE A 104 9.32 11.37 -6.24
N GLU A 105 9.93 11.85 -7.33
CA GLU A 105 10.95 12.91 -7.30
C GLU A 105 10.35 14.32 -7.16
N ASN A 106 9.02 14.44 -7.13
CA ASN A 106 8.33 15.73 -7.02
C ASN A 106 7.45 15.79 -5.75
N PRO A 107 8.01 16.22 -4.60
CA PRO A 107 7.28 16.28 -3.34
C PRO A 107 6.01 17.15 -3.38
N ARG A 108 5.97 18.19 -4.21
CA ARG A 108 4.76 19.00 -4.41
C ARG A 108 3.65 18.22 -5.11
N ALA A 109 4.00 17.40 -6.11
CA ALA A 109 3.03 16.53 -6.76
C ALA A 109 2.45 15.51 -5.76
N VAL A 110 3.29 14.98 -4.86
CA VAL A 110 2.87 14.12 -3.75
C VAL A 110 1.92 14.84 -2.80
N CYS A 111 2.19 16.09 -2.43
CA CYS A 111 1.28 16.89 -1.60
C CYS A 111 -0.09 17.04 -2.26
N CYS A 112 -0.13 17.37 -3.56
CA CYS A 112 -1.38 17.43 -4.32
C CYS A 112 -2.11 16.08 -4.33
N ALA A 113 -1.40 14.97 -4.49
CA ALA A 113 -1.99 13.63 -4.41
C ALA A 113 -2.56 13.30 -3.02
N LEU A 114 -1.93 13.77 -1.93
CA LEU A 114 -2.50 13.66 -0.58
C LEU A 114 -3.83 14.42 -0.47
N LEU A 115 -3.94 15.61 -1.07
CA LEU A 115 -5.20 16.38 -1.12
C LEU A 115 -6.28 15.67 -1.94
N VAL A 116 -5.90 15.02 -3.04
CA VAL A 116 -6.81 14.18 -3.83
C VAL A 116 -7.33 13.01 -2.99
N THR A 117 -6.44 12.31 -2.28
CA THR A 117 -6.82 11.23 -1.37
C THR A 117 -7.74 11.74 -0.26
N ALA A 118 -7.39 12.87 0.38
CA ALA A 118 -8.20 13.47 1.43
C ALA A 118 -9.64 13.73 0.96
N THR A 119 -9.75 14.36 -0.22
CA THR A 119 -11.03 14.67 -0.84
C THR A 119 -11.82 13.41 -1.17
N LEU A 120 -11.16 12.38 -1.71
CA LEU A 120 -11.77 11.09 -1.99
C LEU A 120 -12.34 10.42 -0.74
N LEU A 121 -11.57 10.39 0.35
CA LEU A 121 -12.01 9.85 1.64
C LEU A 121 -13.18 10.65 2.21
N PHE A 122 -13.10 11.98 2.15
CA PHE A 122 -14.16 12.85 2.64
C PHE A 122 -15.46 12.63 1.88
N VAL A 123 -15.39 12.57 0.54
CA VAL A 123 -16.57 12.40 -0.31
C VAL A 123 -17.15 10.99 -0.20
N SER A 124 -16.35 9.98 0.16
CA SER A 124 -16.82 8.60 0.35
C SER A 124 -17.96 8.46 1.38
N GLN A 125 -18.11 9.43 2.29
CA GLN A 125 -19.22 9.44 3.25
C GLN A 125 -20.60 9.53 2.57
N TRP A 126 -20.68 10.11 1.37
CA TRP A 126 -21.88 10.18 0.52
C TRP A 126 -21.92 9.09 -0.55
N GLY A 127 -20.99 8.14 -0.56
CA GLY A 127 -21.09 6.97 -1.43
C GLY A 127 -22.31 6.12 -1.07
N LYS A 128 -22.70 5.19 -1.95
CA LYS A 128 -23.92 4.38 -1.80
C LYS A 128 -23.98 3.59 -0.48
N THR A 129 -22.82 3.13 -0.01
CA THR A 129 -22.66 2.53 1.33
C THR A 129 -21.83 3.42 2.23
N GLY A 130 -21.84 4.73 2.03
CA GLY A 130 -21.14 5.71 2.87
C GLY A 130 -21.85 5.89 4.21
N SER A 131 -21.21 6.61 5.15
CA SER A 131 -21.78 6.83 6.49
C SER A 131 -23.04 7.68 6.51
N LYS A 132 -23.33 8.44 5.45
CA LYS A 132 -24.59 9.17 5.26
C LYS A 132 -25.74 8.30 4.75
N HIS A 133 -25.46 7.03 4.42
CA HIS A 133 -26.43 6.01 4.03
C HIS A 133 -26.32 4.77 4.94
N PRO A 134 -26.58 4.89 6.26
CA PRO A 134 -26.46 3.78 7.21
C PRO A 134 -27.43 2.62 6.95
N GLU A 135 -28.57 2.87 6.32
CA GLU A 135 -29.60 1.89 5.96
C GLU A 135 -29.17 0.93 4.84
N CYS A 136 -28.14 1.30 4.07
CA CYS A 136 -27.67 0.51 2.94
C CYS A 136 -26.60 -0.51 3.40
N GLU A 137 -27.00 -1.77 3.56
CA GLU A 137 -26.08 -2.88 3.90
C GLU A 137 -25.04 -3.14 2.80
N GLY A 138 -25.34 -2.75 1.57
CA GLY A 138 -24.47 -2.86 0.41
C GLY A 138 -24.68 -4.14 -0.40
N VAL A 139 -24.14 -4.12 -1.60
CA VAL A 139 -24.24 -5.22 -2.56
C VAL A 139 -22.99 -6.10 -2.52
N GLN A 140 -23.14 -7.35 -2.96
CA GLN A 140 -22.03 -8.29 -3.09
C GLN A 140 -21.06 -7.88 -4.20
N MET A 141 -19.82 -8.36 -4.12
CA MET A 141 -18.83 -8.17 -5.16
C MET A 141 -19.21 -8.94 -6.43
N ASN A 142 -18.88 -8.38 -7.59
CA ASN A 142 -18.99 -9.04 -8.88
C ASN A 142 -17.78 -8.68 -9.75
N TRP A 143 -17.68 -9.32 -10.91
CA TRP A 143 -16.52 -9.19 -11.80
C TRP A 143 -16.24 -7.74 -12.24
N TRP A 144 -17.26 -6.94 -12.52
CA TRP A 144 -17.06 -5.56 -12.98
C TRP A 144 -16.59 -4.66 -11.85
N ARG A 145 -17.14 -4.84 -10.64
CA ARG A 145 -16.68 -4.11 -9.43
C ARG A 145 -15.24 -4.45 -9.12
N ALA A 146 -14.84 -5.73 -9.26
CA ALA A 146 -13.47 -6.17 -9.09
C ALA A 146 -12.52 -5.50 -10.12
N LEU A 147 -12.90 -5.46 -11.40
CA LEU A 147 -12.13 -4.75 -12.44
C LEU A 147 -11.97 -3.26 -12.15
N VAL A 148 -13.06 -2.55 -11.83
CA VAL A 148 -13.02 -1.13 -11.50
C VAL A 148 -12.14 -0.88 -10.26
N THR A 149 -12.28 -1.72 -9.23
CA THR A 149 -11.42 -1.64 -8.03
C THR A 149 -9.95 -1.86 -8.38
N GLY A 150 -9.65 -2.77 -9.31
CA GLY A 150 -8.30 -3.01 -9.82
C GLY A 150 -7.70 -1.84 -10.57
N VAL A 151 -8.50 -1.12 -11.36
CA VAL A 151 -8.08 0.14 -12.01
C VAL A 151 -7.80 1.22 -10.98
N VAL A 152 -8.70 1.39 -9.99
CA VAL A 152 -8.50 2.32 -8.88
C VAL A 152 -7.22 1.99 -8.10
N GLN A 153 -6.95 0.71 -7.84
CA GLN A 153 -5.70 0.28 -7.20
C GLN A 153 -4.47 0.59 -8.07
N GLY A 154 -4.55 0.42 -9.39
CA GLY A 154 -3.46 0.79 -10.30
C GLY A 154 -3.18 2.30 -10.32
N ILE A 155 -4.22 3.14 -10.29
CA ILE A 155 -4.06 4.60 -10.13
C ILE A 155 -3.42 4.93 -8.78
N ALA A 156 -3.74 4.16 -7.74
CA ALA A 156 -3.14 4.32 -6.42
C ALA A 156 -1.67 3.85 -6.32
N CYS A 157 -1.02 3.48 -7.44
CA CYS A 157 0.43 3.41 -7.52
C CYS A 157 1.09 4.81 -7.54
N ILE A 158 0.33 5.88 -7.82
CA ILE A 158 0.81 7.26 -7.76
C ILE A 158 1.20 7.61 -6.31
N PRO A 159 2.42 8.13 -6.07
CA PRO A 159 2.84 8.53 -4.73
C PRO A 159 1.94 9.63 -4.15
N GLY A 160 1.58 9.51 -2.88
CA GLY A 160 0.59 10.38 -2.23
C GLY A 160 -0.87 9.97 -2.44
N ILE A 161 -1.16 9.10 -3.41
CA ILE A 161 -2.47 8.42 -3.47
C ILE A 161 -2.46 7.23 -2.51
N SER A 162 -3.40 7.19 -1.57
CA SER A 162 -3.51 6.02 -0.68
C SER A 162 -4.18 4.85 -1.39
N ARG A 163 -3.51 3.69 -1.41
CA ARG A 163 -4.08 2.44 -1.95
C ARG A 163 -5.35 2.02 -1.22
N SER A 164 -5.25 1.73 0.08
CA SER A 164 -6.39 1.34 0.92
C SER A 164 -7.47 2.43 0.94
N GLY A 165 -7.06 3.70 0.96
CA GLY A 165 -7.96 4.84 0.86
C GLY A 165 -8.81 4.83 -0.41
N SER A 166 -8.16 4.63 -1.56
CA SER A 166 -8.80 4.73 -2.87
C SER A 166 -9.66 3.52 -3.20
N THR A 167 -9.18 2.31 -2.96
CA THR A 167 -9.92 1.07 -3.24
C THR A 167 -11.16 0.94 -2.35
N ILE A 168 -11.05 1.24 -1.06
CA ILE A 168 -12.19 1.22 -0.13
C ILE A 168 -13.20 2.31 -0.52
N SER A 169 -12.74 3.54 -0.79
CA SER A 169 -13.63 4.63 -1.25
C SER A 169 -14.35 4.25 -2.54
N GLY A 170 -13.61 3.74 -3.53
CA GLY A 170 -14.14 3.29 -4.81
C GLY A 170 -15.24 2.26 -4.60
N MET A 171 -14.98 1.21 -3.82
CA MET A 171 -15.98 0.19 -3.49
C MET A 171 -17.20 0.75 -2.75
N ILE A 172 -17.03 1.72 -1.85
CA ILE A 172 -18.13 2.41 -1.17
C ILE A 172 -19.01 3.18 -2.19
N PHE A 173 -18.41 3.86 -3.17
CA PHE A 173 -19.17 4.50 -4.26
C PHE A 173 -19.88 3.48 -5.15
N LEU A 174 -19.27 2.32 -5.39
CA LEU A 174 -19.90 1.21 -6.12
C LEU A 174 -21.02 0.51 -5.31
N GLY A 175 -21.17 0.86 -4.02
CA GLY A 175 -22.18 0.34 -3.10
C GLY A 175 -21.84 -1.01 -2.49
N VAL A 176 -20.58 -1.44 -2.56
CA VAL A 176 -20.13 -2.67 -1.92
C VAL A 176 -20.26 -2.54 -0.40
N ASN A 177 -20.64 -3.63 0.28
CA ASN A 177 -20.68 -3.67 1.75
C ASN A 177 -19.36 -3.17 2.35
N ARG A 178 -19.41 -2.24 3.32
CA ARG A 178 -18.21 -1.59 3.89
C ARG A 178 -17.21 -2.57 4.48
N LYS A 179 -17.70 -3.57 5.22
CA LYS A 179 -16.84 -4.58 5.85
C LYS A 179 -16.12 -5.37 4.77
N TYR A 180 -16.86 -5.84 3.77
CA TYR A 180 -16.28 -6.55 2.63
C TYR A 180 -15.31 -5.66 1.85
N ALA A 181 -15.61 -4.38 1.63
CA ALA A 181 -14.72 -3.44 0.94
C ALA A 181 -13.35 -3.32 1.63
N GLY A 182 -13.34 -3.21 2.97
CA GLY A 182 -12.10 -3.24 3.74
C GLY A 182 -11.34 -4.57 3.57
N GLU A 183 -12.03 -5.69 3.77
CA GLU A 183 -11.43 -7.03 3.65
C GLU A 183 -10.86 -7.29 2.25
N PHE A 184 -11.64 -7.00 1.21
CA PHE A 184 -11.23 -7.19 -0.18
C PHE A 184 -10.04 -6.31 -0.54
N SER A 185 -10.03 -5.04 -0.12
CA SER A 185 -8.90 -4.12 -0.36
C SER A 185 -7.58 -4.66 0.19
N PHE A 186 -7.59 -5.27 1.38
CA PHE A 186 -6.36 -5.81 1.98
C PHE A 186 -5.98 -7.19 1.42
N LEU A 187 -6.95 -7.99 1.01
CA LEU A 187 -6.65 -9.26 0.34
C LEU A 187 -6.08 -9.03 -1.07
N MET A 188 -6.61 -8.07 -1.82
CA MET A 188 -6.09 -7.72 -3.15
C MET A 188 -4.75 -6.97 -3.10
N SER A 189 -4.35 -6.42 -1.94
CA SER A 189 -3.01 -5.86 -1.78
C SER A 189 -1.94 -6.94 -1.61
N ILE A 190 -2.28 -8.19 -1.26
CA ILE A 190 -1.32 -9.30 -1.16
C ILE A 190 -0.55 -9.51 -2.48
N PRO A 191 -1.20 -9.72 -3.65
CA PRO A 191 -0.47 -9.87 -4.91
C PRO A 191 0.27 -8.59 -5.33
N ALA A 192 -0.26 -7.40 -5.00
CA ALA A 192 0.39 -6.14 -5.35
C ALA A 192 1.65 -5.85 -4.52
N VAL A 193 1.55 -5.91 -3.18
CA VAL A 193 2.67 -5.74 -2.24
C VAL A 193 3.66 -6.89 -2.39
N GLY A 194 3.17 -8.12 -2.46
CA GLY A 194 4.01 -9.30 -2.67
C GLY A 194 4.76 -9.26 -4.00
N GLY A 195 4.12 -8.78 -5.07
CA GLY A 195 4.76 -8.57 -6.36
C GLY A 195 5.85 -7.49 -6.31
N ALA A 196 5.58 -6.36 -5.64
CA ALA A 196 6.59 -5.30 -5.44
C ALA A 196 7.78 -5.82 -4.61
N ALA A 197 7.51 -6.46 -3.46
CA ALA A 197 8.54 -7.07 -2.62
C ALA A 197 9.35 -8.13 -3.37
N LEU A 198 8.72 -8.97 -4.20
CA LEU A 198 9.42 -9.94 -5.03
C LEU A 198 10.35 -9.25 -6.05
N LEU A 199 9.90 -8.17 -6.68
CA LEU A 199 10.76 -7.39 -7.60
C LEU A 199 11.96 -6.79 -6.87
N ASP A 200 11.77 -6.30 -5.65
CA ASP A 200 12.86 -5.75 -4.84
C ASP A 200 13.83 -6.83 -4.38
N VAL A 201 13.35 -8.02 -4.00
CA VAL A 201 14.20 -9.19 -3.74
C VAL A 201 15.01 -9.59 -4.98
N ILE A 202 14.41 -9.58 -6.17
CA ILE A 202 15.13 -9.86 -7.43
C ILE A 202 16.22 -8.81 -7.67
N LYS A 203 15.96 -7.53 -7.40
CA LYS A 203 16.99 -6.47 -7.49
C LYS A 203 18.12 -6.71 -6.49
N TRP A 204 17.77 -7.05 -5.24
CA TRP A 204 18.74 -7.35 -4.19
C TRP A 204 19.64 -8.54 -4.57
N VAL A 205 19.07 -9.64 -5.08
CA VAL A 205 19.85 -10.80 -5.57
C VAL A 205 20.80 -10.39 -6.70
N LYS A 206 20.37 -9.53 -7.62
CA LYS A 206 21.23 -9.00 -8.69
C LYS A 206 22.36 -8.12 -8.18
N CYS A 207 22.16 -7.42 -7.07
CA CYS A 207 23.20 -6.64 -6.41
C CYS A 207 24.27 -7.49 -5.70
N GLN A 208 24.03 -8.80 -5.51
CA GLN A 208 25.02 -9.73 -4.95
C GLN A 208 25.98 -10.28 -6.01
N ASP A 209 25.66 -10.13 -7.30
CA ASP A 209 26.49 -10.60 -8.41
C ASP A 209 27.58 -9.55 -8.77
N PRO A 210 28.88 -9.86 -8.59
CA PRO A 210 29.97 -8.91 -8.85
C PRO A 210 30.00 -8.41 -10.31
N GLU A 211 29.64 -9.25 -11.29
CA GLU A 211 29.61 -8.86 -12.70
C GLU A 211 28.50 -7.84 -12.97
N THR A 212 27.31 -8.05 -12.41
CA THR A 212 26.19 -7.11 -12.50
C THR A 212 26.53 -5.77 -11.83
N VAL A 213 27.17 -5.78 -10.66
CA VAL A 213 27.58 -4.54 -9.97
C VAL A 213 28.64 -3.78 -10.76
N ALA A 214 29.64 -4.47 -11.31
CA ALA A 214 30.65 -3.87 -12.18
C ALA A 214 30.02 -3.22 -13.42
N ARG A 215 29.01 -3.88 -14.01
CA ARG A 215 28.25 -3.32 -15.13
C ARG A 215 27.44 -2.08 -14.72
N TYR A 216 26.77 -2.09 -13.57
CA TYR A 216 26.07 -0.92 -13.06
C TYR A 216 27.01 0.24 -12.74
N ALA A 217 28.22 -0.02 -12.25
CA ALA A 217 29.19 1.04 -11.97
C ALA A 217 29.55 1.85 -13.24
N ILE A 218 29.49 1.21 -14.41
CA ILE A 218 29.76 1.84 -15.71
C ILE A 218 28.49 2.46 -16.30
N GLU A 219 27.37 1.73 -16.32
CA GLU A 219 26.14 2.18 -17.01
C GLU A 219 25.27 3.13 -16.18
N LYS A 220 25.20 2.91 -14.86
CA LYS A 220 24.27 3.57 -13.92
C LYS A 220 24.90 3.64 -12.52
N PRO A 221 25.84 4.56 -12.29
CA PRO A 221 26.59 4.63 -11.04
C PRO A 221 25.68 4.80 -9.81
N GLU A 222 24.51 5.45 -9.94
CA GLU A 222 23.53 5.54 -8.84
C GLU A 222 23.02 4.16 -8.37
N LYS A 223 22.90 3.19 -9.29
CA LYS A 223 22.45 1.83 -8.95
C LYS A 223 23.54 0.99 -8.33
N ALA A 224 24.79 1.20 -8.73
CA ALA A 224 25.93 0.53 -8.12
C ALA A 224 26.09 0.97 -6.65
N LEU A 225 25.88 2.24 -6.36
CA LEU A 225 25.88 2.77 -4.99
C LEU A 225 24.76 2.12 -4.15
N ALA A 226 23.53 2.05 -4.68
CA ALA A 226 22.42 1.38 -3.99
C ALA A 226 22.67 -0.13 -3.72
N CYS A 227 23.51 -0.80 -4.51
CA CYS A 227 23.93 -2.17 -4.27
C CYS A 227 24.97 -2.30 -3.15
N ALA A 228 25.75 -1.26 -2.84
CA ALA A 228 26.77 -1.29 -1.78
C ALA A 228 26.13 -1.41 -0.38
N ASP A 229 24.97 -0.75 -0.19
CA ASP A 229 24.20 -0.77 1.06
C ASP A 229 23.37 -2.06 1.27
N ALA A 230 23.43 -3.01 0.32
CA ALA A 230 22.66 -4.25 0.35
C ALA A 230 23.32 -5.40 1.11
N SER A 231 24.45 -5.15 1.79
CA SER A 231 25.49 -6.16 2.06
C SER A 231 25.40 -6.89 3.41
N GLY A 232 24.33 -6.75 4.21
CA GLY A 232 24.21 -7.58 5.42
C GLY A 232 22.87 -7.56 6.14
N PHE A 233 22.55 -8.68 6.79
CA PHE A 233 21.45 -8.75 7.77
C PHE A 233 21.93 -8.17 9.10
N THR A 234 21.28 -7.11 9.56
CA THR A 234 21.62 -6.39 10.80
C THR A 234 20.48 -6.49 11.81
N PRO A 235 20.75 -6.38 13.12
CA PRO A 235 19.69 -6.34 14.13
C PRO A 235 18.65 -5.24 13.90
N GLU A 236 19.06 -4.09 13.34
CA GLU A 236 18.21 -2.96 13.00
C GLU A 236 17.12 -3.34 12.00
N LEU A 237 17.46 -4.16 10.99
CA LEU A 237 16.53 -4.66 9.98
C LEU A 237 15.42 -5.50 10.61
N LEU A 238 15.81 -6.43 11.48
CA LEU A 238 14.87 -7.31 12.17
C LEU A 238 13.96 -6.53 13.13
N VAL A 239 14.50 -5.54 13.84
CA VAL A 239 13.69 -4.65 14.68
C VAL A 239 12.70 -3.84 13.85
N GLY A 240 13.13 -3.22 12.74
CA GLY A 240 12.25 -2.49 11.84
C GLY A 240 11.11 -3.37 11.30
N MET A 241 11.43 -4.57 10.83
CA MET A 241 10.44 -5.57 10.36
C MET A 241 9.44 -5.95 11.45
N ILE A 242 9.90 -6.25 12.67
CA ILE A 242 9.03 -6.63 13.79
C ILE A 242 8.12 -5.47 14.18
N VAL A 243 8.65 -4.25 14.24
CA VAL A 243 7.85 -3.06 14.55
C VAL A 243 6.80 -2.84 13.46
N ALA A 244 7.17 -2.89 12.18
CA ALA A 244 6.24 -2.79 11.06
C ALA A 244 5.15 -3.87 11.09
N PHE A 245 5.52 -5.09 11.45
CA PHE A 245 4.58 -6.19 11.62
C PHE A 245 3.57 -5.95 12.75
N ILE A 246 4.03 -5.55 13.93
CA ILE A 246 3.18 -5.29 15.10
C ILE A 246 2.24 -4.11 14.83
N PHE A 247 2.78 -2.98 14.39
CA PHE A 247 1.99 -1.79 14.08
C PHE A 247 1.08 -2.01 12.87
N GLY A 248 1.49 -2.85 11.92
CA GLY A 248 0.64 -3.31 10.83
C GLY A 248 -0.60 -4.06 11.29
N ILE A 249 -0.47 -4.97 12.27
CA ILE A 249 -1.62 -5.66 12.86
C ILE A 249 -2.56 -4.66 13.55
N ILE A 250 -2.00 -3.70 14.28
CA ILE A 250 -2.76 -2.66 14.98
C ILE A 250 -3.52 -1.81 13.95
N ALA A 251 -2.84 -1.32 12.92
CA ALA A 251 -3.41 -0.48 11.87
C ALA A 251 -4.54 -1.19 11.10
N LEU A 252 -4.34 -2.45 10.71
CA LEU A 252 -5.37 -3.26 10.05
C LEU A 252 -6.62 -3.39 10.90
N LYS A 253 -6.48 -3.80 12.17
CA LYS A 253 -7.62 -3.95 13.08
C LYS A 253 -8.33 -2.63 13.32
N TRP A 254 -7.58 -1.56 13.49
CA TRP A 254 -8.11 -0.22 13.73
C TRP A 254 -8.86 0.31 12.50
N LEU A 255 -8.28 0.21 11.30
CA LEU A 255 -8.93 0.64 10.07
C LEU A 255 -10.19 -0.16 9.80
N MET A 256 -10.16 -1.49 9.95
CA MET A 256 -11.34 -2.32 9.78
C MET A 256 -12.49 -1.90 10.70
N ALA A 257 -12.19 -1.55 11.95
CA ALA A 257 -13.19 -1.02 12.88
C ALA A 257 -13.73 0.35 12.44
N PHE A 258 -12.88 1.23 11.90
CA PHE A 258 -13.28 2.55 11.40
C PHE A 258 -14.17 2.47 10.16
N VAL A 259 -13.81 1.62 9.20
CA VAL A 259 -14.58 1.38 7.98
C VAL A 259 -15.96 0.83 8.32
N GLN A 260 -16.05 -0.17 9.21
CA GLN A 260 -17.31 -0.74 9.64
C GLN A 260 -18.21 0.28 10.33
N LYS A 261 -17.64 1.17 11.16
CA LYS A 261 -18.36 2.24 11.87
C LYS A 261 -18.70 3.46 10.98
N GLY A 262 -18.34 3.46 9.69
CA GLY A 262 -18.54 4.62 8.80
C GLY A 262 -17.66 5.83 9.16
N LYS A 263 -16.60 5.63 9.95
CA LYS A 263 -15.68 6.68 10.43
C LYS A 263 -14.47 6.85 9.51
N PHE A 264 -14.49 6.23 8.34
CA PHE A 264 -13.39 6.22 7.39
C PHE A 264 -13.01 7.62 6.85
N HIS A 265 -13.98 8.54 6.74
CA HIS A 265 -13.73 9.91 6.28
C HIS A 265 -12.88 10.75 7.23
N TYR A 266 -12.72 10.40 8.52
CA TYR A 266 -11.93 11.21 9.46
C TYR A 266 -10.44 11.33 9.10
N PHE A 267 -9.90 10.36 8.36
CA PHE A 267 -8.53 10.44 7.86
C PHE A 267 -8.32 11.56 6.82
N SER A 268 -9.39 12.07 6.21
CA SER A 268 -9.32 13.20 5.26
C SER A 268 -8.75 14.47 5.88
N TYR A 269 -9.13 14.79 7.12
CA TYR A 269 -8.66 16.00 7.80
C TYR A 269 -7.15 16.00 7.99
N TYR A 270 -6.61 14.84 8.38
CA TYR A 270 -5.17 14.65 8.51
C TYR A 270 -4.46 14.83 7.16
N LEU A 271 -4.97 14.20 6.10
CA LEU A 271 -4.38 14.29 4.77
C LEU A 271 -4.45 15.69 4.17
N TRP A 272 -5.55 16.42 4.36
CA TRP A 272 -5.63 17.82 3.95
C TRP A 272 -4.60 18.66 4.69
N ALA A 273 -4.48 18.49 6.01
CA ALA A 273 -3.47 19.19 6.79
C ALA A 273 -2.05 18.86 6.28
N ALA A 274 -1.72 17.58 6.13
CA ALA A 274 -0.41 17.14 5.64
C ALA A 274 -0.10 17.68 4.24
N GLY A 275 -1.05 17.59 3.30
CA GLY A 275 -0.88 18.10 1.94
C GLY A 275 -0.76 19.63 1.87
N ILE A 276 -1.59 20.37 2.63
CA ILE A 276 -1.54 21.84 2.67
C ILE A 276 -0.23 22.31 3.30
N LEU A 277 0.13 21.77 4.46
CA LEU A 277 1.38 22.12 5.13
C LEU A 277 2.58 21.76 4.24
N GLY A 278 2.57 20.60 3.59
CA GLY A 278 3.60 20.22 2.62
C GLY A 278 3.74 21.22 1.48
N LEU A 279 2.65 21.69 0.88
CA LEU A 279 2.69 22.71 -0.18
C LEU A 279 3.22 24.07 0.31
N ILE A 280 3.00 24.41 1.58
CA ILE A 280 3.49 25.66 2.18
C ILE A 280 4.99 25.58 2.47
N PHE A 281 5.46 24.46 3.04
CA PHE A 281 6.84 24.33 3.51
C PHE A 281 7.82 23.83 2.44
N ILE A 282 7.33 23.12 1.41
CA ILE A 282 8.19 22.55 0.36
C ILE A 282 8.27 23.50 -0.84
N LYS A 283 9.52 23.84 -1.21
CA LYS A 283 9.84 24.81 -2.25
C LYS A 283 9.89 24.26 -3.67
#